data_AF-A0A4Q8Y4A1-F1
#
_entry.id   AF-A0A4Q8Y4A1-F1
#
_cell.length_a   1.000
_cell.length_b   1.000
_cell.length_c   1.000
_cell.angle_alpha   90.00
_cell.angle_beta   90.00
_cell.angle_gamma   90.00
#
_symmetry.space_group_name_H-M   'P 1'
#
loop_
_entity.id
_entity.type
_entity.pdbx_description
1 polymer ?
#
loop_
_entity_poly.entity_id
_entity_poly.type
_entity_poly.pdbx_seq_one_letter_code
_entity_poly.pdbx_strand_id
1 'polypeptide(L)'
;MVDISVIIPTHNRAAMLRSLLGKLDAQRDGTPAFEVLVVADGCEDDTSTMLSSLRTRVPLRTLSLPGVGPALARNAGSQVASGRLLIFLDDDIEPGENFVRAHVVEHQRHPGGVVMGPYPPLPHIAKDRFRLSARAWWTRHFERVSRPGHQFAFTDVLTGNLSLEAELFHAMGGLDPQFARAREDFEFGLRLIKKGVPIRFAPDALGYHLEHQTATLTGKMVRRHQEGRSDALMARKHPDIQRLLEIHRFAGKKGRKKRLQRAMATRAGSVLDPLVKAGPRLLQMLEKAGLRRLYEKVERQLNGYNYLRGAAEVLGEDWRLPTDPTASTDEIDVLEINLDQGLEAAEAMLAERRPLAARIVNGTVPVGDMCHQIGAEPWDARHLRPWLNRQAIHGYLPVALAEWQGQPINVPLQLSDFTLNTLNNPSFHAHMVEQHVQWMQAKLRSALYDNTSKS
;
A
#
# COMPACT_ATOMS: atom_id res chain seq x y z
N MET A 1 12.26 9.99 29.77
CA MET A 1 11.33 10.67 28.85
C MET A 1 10.93 9.63 27.80
N VAL A 2 9.67 9.59 27.42
CA VAL A 2 9.15 8.58 26.49
C VAL A 2 9.34 9.12 25.07
N ASP A 3 10.20 8.47 24.27
CA ASP A 3 10.52 8.94 22.91
C ASP A 3 9.57 8.40 21.84
N ILE A 4 8.53 7.64 22.23
CA ILE A 4 7.61 6.94 21.31
C ILE A 4 6.16 7.09 21.77
N SER A 5 5.28 7.52 20.88
CA SER A 5 3.83 7.57 21.10
C SER A 5 3.11 6.67 20.10
N VAL A 6 2.39 5.67 20.59
CA VAL A 6 1.47 4.85 19.79
C VAL A 6 0.10 5.54 19.80
N ILE A 7 -0.38 5.99 18.65
CA ILE A 7 -1.64 6.74 18.50
C ILE A 7 -2.69 5.85 17.85
N ILE A 8 -3.81 5.66 18.55
CA ILE A 8 -4.88 4.74 18.16
C ILE A 8 -6.21 5.50 18.05
N PRO A 9 -6.67 5.85 16.84
CA PRO A 9 -8.04 6.32 16.66
C PRO A 9 -9.02 5.15 16.84
N THR A 10 -10.13 5.38 17.54
CA THR A 10 -11.15 4.36 17.77
C THR A 10 -12.57 4.93 17.70
N HIS A 11 -13.52 4.12 17.23
CA HIS A 11 -14.94 4.46 17.19
C HIS A 11 -15.81 3.23 17.46
N ASN A 12 -16.45 3.18 18.63
CA ASN A 12 -17.43 2.15 19.02
C ASN A 12 -16.91 0.70 18.93
N ARG A 13 -15.69 0.45 19.44
CA ARG A 13 -15.02 -0.86 19.40
C ARG A 13 -14.37 -1.24 20.73
N ALA A 14 -15.05 -0.97 21.85
CA ALA A 14 -14.49 -1.15 23.20
C ALA A 14 -13.80 -2.52 23.43
N ALA A 15 -14.42 -3.63 23.00
CA ALA A 15 -13.86 -4.97 23.19
C ALA A 15 -12.58 -5.22 22.39
N MET A 16 -12.55 -4.76 21.14
CA MET A 16 -11.42 -4.92 20.23
C MET A 16 -10.23 -4.08 20.69
N LEU A 17 -10.52 -2.82 21.05
CA LEU A 17 -9.54 -1.91 21.62
C LEU A 17 -8.95 -2.46 22.93
N ARG A 18 -9.77 -3.06 23.81
CA ARG A 18 -9.27 -3.71 25.03
C ARG A 18 -8.27 -4.84 24.71
N SER A 19 -8.56 -5.67 23.69
CA SER A 19 -7.64 -6.72 23.23
C SER A 19 -6.32 -6.12 22.75
N LEU A 20 -6.39 -5.12 21.88
CA LEU A 20 -5.24 -4.40 21.34
C LEU A 20 -4.38 -3.78 22.45
N LEU A 21 -4.99 -3.06 23.39
CA LEU A 21 -4.29 -2.45 24.52
C LEU A 21 -3.59 -3.50 25.39
N GLY A 22 -4.21 -4.67 25.58
CA GLY A 22 -3.56 -5.80 26.26
C GLY A 22 -2.31 -6.32 25.53
N LYS A 23 -2.31 -6.33 24.18
CA LYS A 23 -1.14 -6.72 23.37
C LYS A 23 -0.02 -5.69 23.42
N LEU A 24 -0.36 -4.40 23.45
CA LEU A 24 0.62 -3.33 23.67
C LEU A 24 1.17 -3.39 25.10
N ASP A 25 0.34 -3.68 26.08
CA ASP A 25 0.81 -3.84 27.46
C ASP A 25 1.75 -5.03 27.61
N ALA A 26 1.59 -6.06 26.77
CA ALA A 26 2.36 -7.29 26.75
C ALA A 26 3.56 -7.31 25.76
N GLN A 27 4.03 -6.15 25.27
CA GLN A 27 5.26 -6.11 24.47
C GLN A 27 6.44 -6.71 25.23
N ARG A 28 7.36 -7.37 24.50
CA ARG A 28 8.49 -8.09 25.10
C ARG A 28 9.46 -7.19 25.86
N ASP A 29 10.17 -7.80 26.79
CA ASP A 29 11.30 -7.17 27.48
C ASP A 29 12.34 -6.64 26.48
N GLY A 30 12.91 -5.48 26.80
CA GLY A 30 13.81 -4.75 25.91
C GLY A 30 13.11 -3.91 24.83
N THR A 31 11.78 -3.88 24.81
CA THR A 31 11.04 -2.86 24.05
C THR A 31 11.32 -1.48 24.67
N PRO A 32 11.74 -0.48 23.88
CA PRO A 32 11.95 0.88 24.38
C PRO A 32 10.67 1.44 25.01
N ALA A 33 10.80 2.27 26.05
CA ALA A 33 9.64 2.86 26.72
C ALA A 33 8.80 3.69 25.73
N PHE A 34 7.48 3.46 25.73
CA PHE A 34 6.51 4.13 24.88
C PHE A 34 5.27 4.52 25.68
N GLU A 35 4.45 5.43 25.15
CA GLU A 35 3.10 5.72 25.65
C GLU A 35 2.07 5.29 24.61
N VAL A 36 0.85 5.06 25.07
CA VAL A 36 -0.31 4.81 24.21
C VAL A 36 -1.28 5.97 24.36
N LEU A 37 -1.65 6.59 23.24
CA LEU A 37 -2.66 7.63 23.15
C LEU A 37 -3.85 7.12 22.35
N VAL A 38 -4.95 6.87 23.05
CA VAL A 38 -6.21 6.49 22.42
C VAL A 38 -7.04 7.73 22.12
N VAL A 39 -7.45 7.89 20.86
CA VAL A 39 -8.34 8.97 20.42
C VAL A 39 -9.73 8.39 20.18
N ALA A 40 -10.61 8.49 21.19
CA ALA A 40 -12.00 8.07 21.14
C ALA A 40 -12.83 9.07 20.35
N ASP A 41 -13.11 8.74 19.08
CA ASP A 41 -13.70 9.66 18.11
C ASP A 41 -15.20 9.39 17.95
N GLY A 42 -16.02 10.10 18.70
CA GLY A 42 -17.48 9.98 18.67
C GLY A 42 -18.00 8.64 19.20
N CYS A 43 -17.33 8.06 20.20
CA CYS A 43 -17.78 6.83 20.83
C CYS A 43 -19.03 7.05 21.69
N GLU A 44 -20.03 6.20 21.50
CA GLU A 44 -21.28 6.12 22.26
C GLU A 44 -21.42 4.78 23.00
N ASP A 45 -20.54 3.81 22.72
CA ASP A 45 -20.45 2.54 23.42
C ASP A 45 -19.66 2.65 24.75
N ASP A 46 -19.37 1.50 25.36
CA ASP A 46 -18.62 1.43 26.62
C ASP A 46 -17.13 1.81 26.52
N THR A 47 -16.65 2.33 25.37
CA THR A 47 -15.23 2.66 25.16
C THR A 47 -14.70 3.62 26.23
N SER A 48 -15.43 4.71 26.52
CA SER A 48 -14.99 5.70 27.51
C SER A 48 -14.89 5.11 28.92
N THR A 49 -15.90 4.35 29.33
CA THR A 49 -15.95 3.66 30.64
C THR A 49 -14.84 2.61 30.76
N MET A 50 -14.61 1.85 29.68
CA MET A 50 -13.53 0.88 29.60
C MET A 50 -12.17 1.56 29.78
N LEU A 51 -11.92 2.65 29.06
CA LEU A 51 -10.63 3.35 29.13
C LEU A 51 -10.38 3.97 30.50
N SER A 52 -11.38 4.55 31.16
CA SER A 52 -11.21 5.15 32.49
C SER A 52 -10.91 4.14 33.59
N SER A 53 -11.38 2.90 33.43
CA SER A 53 -11.20 1.83 34.41
C SER A 53 -9.98 0.94 34.13
N LEU A 54 -9.43 1.00 32.91
CA LEU A 54 -8.31 0.16 32.51
C LEU A 54 -7.03 0.53 33.29
N ARG A 55 -6.27 -0.49 33.67
CA ARG A 55 -4.94 -0.35 34.26
C ARG A 55 -3.95 -1.05 33.34
N THR A 56 -2.93 -0.32 32.93
CA THR A 56 -1.87 -0.77 32.03
C THR A 56 -0.52 -0.51 32.68
N ARG A 57 0.47 -1.36 32.40
CA ARG A 57 1.89 -1.14 32.69
C ARG A 57 2.46 -0.01 31.85
N VAL A 58 2.01 0.10 30.59
CA VAL A 58 2.38 1.19 29.68
C VAL A 58 1.54 2.43 29.98
N PRO A 59 2.12 3.66 30.00
CA PRO A 59 1.34 4.89 30.14
C PRO A 59 0.22 4.99 29.10
N LEU A 60 -1.02 5.06 29.55
CA LEU A 60 -2.21 5.20 28.71
C LEU A 60 -2.82 6.59 28.90
N ARG A 61 -2.98 7.31 27.80
CA ARG A 61 -3.68 8.59 27.71
C ARG A 61 -4.84 8.49 26.75
N THR A 62 -5.84 9.34 26.97
CA THR A 62 -7.05 9.36 26.14
C THR A 62 -7.38 10.78 25.70
N LEU A 63 -7.92 10.90 24.49
CA LEU A 63 -8.51 12.11 23.93
C LEU A 63 -9.89 11.76 23.40
N SER A 64 -10.90 12.60 23.66
CA SER A 64 -12.24 12.42 23.11
C SER A 64 -12.54 13.49 22.06
N LEU A 65 -13.10 13.07 20.93
CA LEU A 65 -13.48 13.91 19.81
C LEU A 65 -14.95 13.64 19.40
N PRO A 66 -15.62 14.54 18.65
CA PRO A 66 -17.04 14.41 18.34
C PRO A 66 -17.37 13.54 17.10
N GLY A 67 -16.46 12.68 16.60
CA GLY A 67 -16.70 11.84 15.42
C GLY A 67 -16.20 12.47 14.11
N VAL A 68 -15.01 13.06 14.13
CA VAL A 68 -14.40 13.84 13.04
C VAL A 68 -13.75 12.97 11.95
N GLY A 69 -13.55 11.68 12.21
CA GLY A 69 -12.94 10.71 11.32
C GLY A 69 -11.45 10.45 11.61
N PRO A 70 -10.92 9.33 11.10
CA PRO A 70 -9.59 8.82 11.43
C PRO A 70 -8.44 9.79 11.11
N ALA A 71 -8.54 10.57 10.03
CA ALA A 71 -7.49 11.53 9.64
C ALA A 71 -7.31 12.61 10.71
N LEU A 72 -8.41 13.23 11.13
CA LEU A 72 -8.41 14.28 12.15
C LEU A 72 -8.13 13.73 13.54
N ALA A 73 -8.59 12.51 13.85
CA ALA A 73 -8.26 11.83 15.09
C ALA A 73 -6.74 11.59 15.22
N ARG A 74 -6.07 11.12 14.15
CA ARG A 74 -4.60 10.99 14.13
C ARG A 74 -3.88 12.33 14.27
N ASN A 75 -4.35 13.37 13.59
CA ASN A 75 -3.78 14.71 13.71
C ASN A 75 -3.91 15.28 15.13
N ALA A 76 -5.07 15.12 15.76
CA ALA A 76 -5.29 15.57 17.13
C ALA A 76 -4.43 14.76 18.12
N GLY A 77 -4.31 13.45 17.88
CA GLY A 77 -3.42 12.58 18.64
C GLY A 77 -1.96 13.02 18.54
N SER A 78 -1.46 13.30 17.34
CA SER A 78 -0.05 13.70 17.15
C SER A 78 0.28 15.04 17.81
N GLN A 79 -0.67 15.98 17.88
CA GLN A 79 -0.46 17.27 18.53
C GLN A 79 -0.24 17.18 20.05
N VAL A 80 -0.81 16.16 20.71
CA VAL A 80 -0.71 15.99 22.17
C VAL A 80 0.20 14.81 22.57
N ALA A 81 0.75 14.10 21.59
CA ALA A 81 1.76 13.07 21.76
C ALA A 81 3.05 13.69 22.34
N SER A 82 3.70 12.96 23.24
CA SER A 82 4.96 13.38 23.86
C SER A 82 6.20 12.75 23.20
N GLY A 83 6.01 11.68 22.44
CA GLY A 83 7.07 10.94 21.76
C GLY A 83 7.55 11.65 20.49
N ARG A 84 8.86 11.59 20.27
CA ARG A 84 9.50 12.06 19.03
C ARG A 84 9.17 11.16 17.84
N LEU A 85 8.98 9.86 18.09
CA LEU A 85 8.51 8.90 17.11
C LEU A 85 7.02 8.63 17.30
N LEU A 86 6.23 8.85 16.25
CA LEU A 86 4.81 8.54 16.23
C LEU A 86 4.61 7.18 15.57
N ILE A 87 3.80 6.31 16.17
CA ILE A 87 3.35 5.06 15.57
C ILE A 87 1.82 5.11 15.48
N PHE A 88 1.28 5.23 14.27
CA PHE A 88 -0.15 5.11 14.04
C PHE A 88 -0.55 3.64 13.95
N LEU A 89 -1.59 3.28 14.69
CA LEU A 89 -2.14 1.93 14.75
C LEU A 89 -3.67 1.96 14.70
N ASP A 90 -4.30 1.27 13.74
CA ASP A 90 -5.76 1.12 13.74
C ASP A 90 -6.23 0.23 14.89
N ASP A 91 -7.42 0.54 15.43
CA ASP A 91 -8.01 -0.18 16.57
C ASP A 91 -8.47 -1.63 16.27
N ASP A 92 -8.44 -2.03 14.99
CA ASP A 92 -8.74 -3.38 14.52
C ASP A 92 -7.51 -4.18 14.06
N ILE A 93 -6.31 -3.74 14.47
CA ILE A 93 -5.07 -4.45 14.24
C ILE A 93 -4.53 -4.97 15.57
N GLU A 94 -4.30 -6.29 15.67
CA GLU A 94 -3.63 -6.89 16.82
C GLU A 94 -2.11 -6.85 16.63
N PRO A 95 -1.37 -6.00 17.37
CA PRO A 95 0.08 -5.91 17.23
C PRO A 95 0.75 -7.18 17.77
N GLY A 96 1.78 -7.65 17.05
CA GLY A 96 2.67 -8.71 17.52
C GLY A 96 3.53 -8.29 18.70
N GLU A 97 4.19 -9.24 19.34
CA GLU A 97 4.94 -9.02 20.60
C GLU A 97 6.20 -8.14 20.46
N ASN A 98 6.69 -7.96 19.23
CA ASN A 98 7.85 -7.13 18.88
C ASN A 98 7.47 -5.82 18.17
N PHE A 99 6.18 -5.53 18.06
CA PHE A 99 5.64 -4.49 17.17
C PHE A 99 6.31 -3.13 17.35
N VAL A 100 6.36 -2.62 18.59
CA VAL A 100 6.94 -1.28 18.86
C VAL A 100 8.44 -1.29 18.61
N ARG A 101 9.14 -2.33 19.10
CA ARG A 101 10.59 -2.48 18.92
C ARG A 101 11.00 -2.53 17.45
N ALA A 102 10.23 -3.22 16.60
CA ALA A 102 10.53 -3.36 15.19
C ALA A 102 10.47 -2.02 14.44
N HIS A 103 9.47 -1.16 14.74
CA HIS A 103 9.43 0.21 14.23
C HIS A 103 10.68 1.01 14.64
N VAL A 104 11.05 0.95 15.92
CA VAL A 104 12.21 1.68 16.44
C VAL A 104 13.52 1.24 15.78
N VAL A 105 13.73 -0.07 15.65
CA VAL A 105 14.94 -0.63 15.02
C VAL A 105 15.07 -0.15 13.57
N GLU A 106 13.97 -0.07 12.84
CA GLU A 106 14.00 0.39 11.45
C GLU A 106 14.34 1.88 11.35
N HIS A 107 13.77 2.74 12.22
CA HIS A 107 14.14 4.16 12.29
C HIS A 107 15.59 4.39 12.71
N GLN A 108 16.13 3.56 13.61
CA GLN A 108 17.55 3.63 13.99
C GLN A 108 18.49 3.28 12.83
N ARG A 109 18.09 2.34 11.97
CA ARG A 109 18.86 1.97 10.77
C ARG A 109 18.72 3.00 9.66
N HIS A 110 17.54 3.60 9.54
CA HIS A 110 17.15 4.47 8.42
C HIS A 110 16.37 5.70 8.91
N PRO A 111 17.05 6.70 9.51
CA PRO A 111 16.39 7.89 10.04
C PRO A 111 15.81 8.79 8.94
N GLY A 112 14.88 9.68 9.31
CA GLY A 112 14.32 10.71 8.42
C GLY A 112 13.29 10.22 7.40
N GLY A 113 12.71 9.04 7.62
CA GLY A 113 11.74 8.41 6.71
C GLY A 113 10.43 8.01 7.36
N VAL A 114 9.65 7.25 6.59
CA VAL A 114 8.42 6.59 7.03
C VAL A 114 8.64 5.08 7.04
N VAL A 115 8.21 4.42 8.10
CA VAL A 115 8.28 2.96 8.24
C VAL A 115 6.87 2.39 8.25
N MET A 116 6.59 1.46 7.35
CA MET A 116 5.33 0.72 7.31
C MET A 116 5.51 -0.68 7.87
N GLY A 117 4.61 -1.09 8.75
CA GLY A 117 4.53 -2.48 9.21
C GLY A 117 3.44 -3.26 8.48
N PRO A 118 3.59 -4.58 8.29
CA PRO A 118 2.53 -5.40 7.73
C PRO A 118 1.35 -5.53 8.69
N TYR A 119 0.15 -5.65 8.13
CA TYR A 119 -1.03 -6.10 8.88
C TYR A 119 -1.94 -6.99 8.04
N PRO A 120 -1.46 -8.18 7.63
CA PRO A 120 -2.28 -9.11 6.88
C PRO A 120 -3.50 -9.55 7.72
N PRO A 121 -4.56 -10.02 7.06
CA PRO A 121 -5.71 -10.62 7.70
C PRO A 121 -5.33 -11.68 8.73
N LEU A 122 -5.89 -11.61 9.93
CA LEU A 122 -5.76 -12.69 10.91
C LEU A 122 -6.24 -14.00 10.27
N PRO A 123 -5.54 -15.14 10.44
CA PRO A 123 -6.02 -16.43 9.97
C PRO A 123 -7.40 -16.76 10.54
N HIS A 124 -8.43 -16.78 9.68
CA HIS A 124 -9.79 -17.14 10.05
C HIS A 124 -10.51 -17.76 8.85
N ILE A 125 -11.58 -18.52 9.11
CA ILE A 125 -12.45 -19.04 8.05
C ILE A 125 -13.42 -17.93 7.65
N ALA A 126 -13.15 -17.26 6.54
CA ALA A 126 -14.09 -16.31 5.97
C ALA A 126 -15.37 -17.04 5.56
N LYS A 127 -16.53 -16.52 6.01
CA LYS A 127 -17.83 -17.18 5.85
C LYS A 127 -18.62 -16.70 4.62
N ASP A 128 -18.10 -15.71 3.91
CA ASP A 128 -18.76 -15.07 2.76
C ASP A 128 -17.74 -14.58 1.71
N ARG A 129 -18.21 -14.43 0.48
CA ARG A 129 -17.41 -14.01 -0.69
C ARG A 129 -16.81 -12.63 -0.53
N PHE A 130 -17.51 -11.72 0.13
CA PHE A 130 -17.01 -10.36 0.32
C PHE A 130 -15.75 -10.37 1.19
N ARG A 131 -15.78 -11.04 2.34
CA ARG A 131 -14.62 -11.19 3.23
C ARG A 131 -13.49 -11.97 2.58
N LEU A 132 -13.78 -13.03 1.82
CA LEU A 132 -12.75 -13.74 1.03
C LEU A 132 -12.04 -12.81 0.04
N SER A 133 -12.79 -11.94 -0.63
CA SER A 133 -12.24 -10.99 -1.60
C SER A 133 -11.39 -9.91 -0.92
N ALA A 134 -11.84 -9.40 0.23
CA ALA A 134 -11.08 -8.44 1.04
C ALA A 134 -9.77 -9.06 1.55
N ARG A 135 -9.85 -10.28 2.07
CA ARG A 135 -8.68 -11.05 2.52
C ARG A 135 -7.66 -11.23 1.40
N ALA A 136 -8.10 -11.70 0.23
CA ALA A 136 -7.22 -11.89 -0.92
C ALA A 136 -6.53 -10.60 -1.36
N TRP A 137 -7.23 -9.47 -1.30
CA TRP A 137 -6.64 -8.17 -1.61
C TRP A 137 -5.54 -7.79 -0.61
N TRP A 138 -5.82 -7.87 0.70
CA TRP A 138 -4.84 -7.55 1.74
C TRP A 138 -3.61 -8.46 1.70
N THR A 139 -3.82 -9.76 1.55
CA THR A 139 -2.72 -10.73 1.41
C THR A 139 -1.83 -10.37 0.22
N ARG A 140 -2.41 -10.16 -0.96
CA ARG A 140 -1.65 -9.80 -2.17
C ARG A 140 -0.96 -8.43 -2.04
N HIS A 141 -1.58 -7.49 -1.33
CA HIS A 141 -0.98 -6.19 -1.06
C HIS A 141 0.31 -6.34 -0.25
N PHE A 142 0.24 -7.01 0.91
CA PHE A 142 1.40 -7.17 1.79
C PHE A 142 2.48 -8.07 1.19
N GLU A 143 2.10 -9.12 0.44
CA GLU A 143 3.05 -9.94 -0.34
C GLU A 143 3.79 -9.16 -1.42
N ARG A 144 3.19 -8.09 -1.96
CA ARG A 144 3.81 -7.26 -2.99
C ARG A 144 4.79 -6.27 -2.35
N VAL A 145 4.35 -5.53 -1.34
CA VAL A 145 5.19 -4.51 -0.68
C VAL A 145 6.35 -5.11 0.11
N SER A 146 6.25 -6.38 0.54
CA SER A 146 7.34 -7.09 1.22
C SER A 146 8.42 -7.62 0.27
N ARG A 147 8.28 -7.45 -1.05
CA ARG A 147 9.27 -7.97 -2.02
C ARG A 147 10.57 -7.17 -1.93
N PRO A 148 11.74 -7.82 -2.03
CA PRO A 148 13.01 -7.12 -2.13
C PRO A 148 13.01 -6.13 -3.30
N GLY A 149 13.44 -4.90 -3.03
CA GLY A 149 13.47 -3.81 -4.02
C GLY A 149 12.10 -3.42 -4.56
N HIS A 150 11.03 -3.59 -3.76
CA HIS A 150 9.74 -2.98 -4.05
C HIS A 150 9.88 -1.45 -4.08
N GLN A 151 9.44 -0.84 -5.17
CA GLN A 151 9.38 0.61 -5.32
C GLN A 151 8.03 1.08 -4.79
N PHE A 152 8.03 1.85 -3.70
CA PHE A 152 6.79 2.28 -3.04
C PHE A 152 6.03 3.31 -3.87
N ALA A 153 4.73 3.07 -4.07
CA ALA A 153 3.80 4.03 -4.65
C ALA A 153 2.97 4.71 -3.56
N PHE A 154 2.36 5.86 -3.87
CA PHE A 154 1.49 6.58 -2.93
C PHE A 154 0.32 5.72 -2.43
N THR A 155 -0.12 4.75 -3.26
CA THR A 155 -1.17 3.78 -2.93
C THR A 155 -0.73 2.67 -1.98
N ASP A 156 0.58 2.60 -1.69
CA ASP A 156 1.14 1.65 -0.73
C ASP A 156 1.20 2.22 0.69
N VAL A 157 1.10 3.54 0.83
CA VAL A 157 1.14 4.21 2.13
C VAL A 157 -0.19 4.02 2.84
N LEU A 158 -0.16 3.27 3.93
CA LEU A 158 -1.34 2.98 4.74
C LEU A 158 -1.07 3.30 6.22
N THR A 159 -1.86 4.21 6.79
CA THR A 159 -1.64 4.71 8.17
C THR A 159 -2.14 3.78 9.28
N GLY A 160 -2.65 2.60 8.92
CA GLY A 160 -3.11 1.61 9.89
C GLY A 160 -1.98 0.96 10.68
N ASN A 161 -0.76 0.94 10.13
CA ASN A 161 0.45 0.50 10.82
C ASN A 161 1.66 1.23 10.20
N LEU A 162 1.90 2.45 10.67
CA LEU A 162 2.87 3.35 10.08
C LEU A 162 3.53 4.17 11.18
N SER A 163 4.86 4.30 11.12
CA SER A 163 5.60 5.17 12.03
C SER A 163 6.49 6.17 11.30
N LEU A 164 6.64 7.33 11.93
CA LEU A 164 7.48 8.43 11.44
C LEU A 164 7.77 9.42 12.57
N GLU A 165 8.81 10.23 12.39
CA GLU A 165 9.13 11.30 13.34
C GLU A 165 8.00 12.35 13.40
N ALA A 166 7.70 12.82 14.61
CA ALA A 166 6.66 13.83 14.84
C ALA A 166 6.96 15.12 14.05
N GLU A 167 8.23 15.54 14.01
CA GLU A 167 8.68 16.70 13.24
C GLU A 167 8.35 16.54 11.75
N LEU A 168 8.64 15.37 11.15
CA LEU A 168 8.29 15.08 9.77
C LEU A 168 6.77 15.09 9.55
N PHE A 169 5.98 14.47 10.42
CA PHE A 169 4.52 14.49 10.30
C PHE A 169 3.95 15.91 10.32
N HIS A 170 4.45 16.76 11.22
CA HIS A 170 4.03 18.16 11.34
C HIS A 170 4.54 19.02 10.17
N ALA A 171 5.78 18.83 9.72
CA ALA A 171 6.35 19.53 8.57
C ALA A 171 5.58 19.23 7.27
N MET A 172 5.03 18.02 7.16
CA MET A 172 4.15 17.64 6.05
C MET A 172 2.74 18.24 6.19
N GLY A 173 2.36 18.78 7.35
CA GLY A 173 1.02 19.33 7.62
C GLY A 173 0.00 18.29 8.10
N GLY A 174 0.46 17.11 8.53
CA GLY A 174 -0.39 15.99 8.96
C GLY A 174 -1.21 15.37 7.83
N LEU A 175 -2.28 14.65 8.20
CA LEU A 175 -3.25 14.09 7.26
C LEU A 175 -4.24 15.17 6.83
N ASP A 176 -4.57 15.21 5.55
CA ASP A 176 -5.41 16.27 5.00
C ASP A 176 -6.89 16.12 5.45
N PRO A 177 -7.45 17.10 6.18
CA PRO A 177 -8.81 17.00 6.72
C PRO A 177 -9.92 16.83 5.67
N GLN A 178 -9.66 17.20 4.41
CA GLN A 178 -10.66 17.06 3.35
C GLN A 178 -10.91 15.58 2.99
N PHE A 179 -9.99 14.69 3.36
CA PHE A 179 -10.04 13.24 3.16
C PHE A 179 -10.52 12.47 4.40
N ALA A 180 -11.46 13.04 5.17
CA ALA A 180 -11.82 12.56 6.50
C ALA A 180 -12.11 11.05 6.68
N ARG A 181 -12.55 10.33 5.64
CA ARG A 181 -13.02 8.92 5.76
C ARG A 181 -12.50 7.94 4.70
N ALA A 182 -11.66 8.40 3.77
CA ALA A 182 -11.00 7.56 2.77
C ALA A 182 -9.87 8.29 2.04
N ARG A 183 -8.80 7.57 1.69
CA ARG A 183 -7.66 8.04 0.88
C ARG A 183 -6.83 9.14 1.52
N GLU A 184 -7.02 9.40 2.81
CA GLU A 184 -6.16 10.30 3.59
C GLU A 184 -4.70 9.84 3.61
N ASP A 185 -4.52 8.53 3.64
CA ASP A 185 -3.25 7.82 3.59
C ASP A 185 -2.58 7.93 2.22
N PHE A 186 -3.36 7.79 1.14
CA PHE A 186 -2.89 7.91 -0.23
C PHE A 186 -2.46 9.34 -0.55
N GLU A 187 -3.23 10.33 -0.13
CA GLU A 187 -2.87 11.74 -0.32
C GLU A 187 -1.60 12.10 0.48
N PHE A 188 -1.50 11.64 1.73
CA PHE A 188 -0.29 11.81 2.53
C PHE A 188 0.92 11.11 1.89
N GLY A 189 0.75 9.87 1.43
CA GLY A 189 1.77 9.12 0.70
C GLY A 189 2.24 9.83 -0.56
N LEU A 190 1.34 10.47 -1.29
CA LEU A 190 1.71 11.24 -2.47
C LEU A 190 2.53 12.48 -2.10
N ARG A 191 2.16 13.21 -1.06
CA ARG A 191 2.96 14.33 -0.57
C ARG A 191 4.36 13.89 -0.11
N LEU A 192 4.46 12.77 0.60
CA LEU A 192 5.73 12.18 1.03
C LEU A 192 6.63 11.87 -0.18
N ILE A 193 6.09 11.20 -1.19
CA ILE A 193 6.80 10.85 -2.42
C ILE A 193 7.26 12.10 -3.18
N LYS A 194 6.39 13.11 -3.33
CA LYS A 194 6.75 14.38 -3.98
C LYS A 194 7.85 15.14 -3.24
N LYS A 195 7.96 14.97 -1.93
CA LYS A 195 9.01 15.53 -1.09
C LYS A 195 10.27 14.66 -1.02
N GLY A 196 10.28 13.50 -1.68
CA GLY A 196 11.42 12.58 -1.68
C GLY A 196 11.64 11.87 -0.34
N VAL A 197 10.62 11.83 0.53
CA VAL A 197 10.73 11.17 1.84
C VAL A 197 10.89 9.66 1.64
N PRO A 198 11.94 9.03 2.20
CA PRO A 198 12.15 7.59 2.06
C PRO A 198 11.04 6.78 2.74
N ILE A 199 10.51 5.78 2.04
CA ILE A 199 9.55 4.81 2.60
C ILE A 199 10.24 3.47 2.81
N ARG A 200 10.17 2.93 4.03
CA ARG A 200 10.74 1.64 4.43
C ARG A 200 9.64 0.71 4.91
N PHE A 201 9.92 -0.59 4.89
CA PHE A 201 8.99 -1.62 5.32
C PHE A 201 9.66 -2.48 6.38
N ALA A 202 9.06 -2.52 7.56
CA ALA A 202 9.54 -3.29 8.71
C ALA A 202 8.72 -4.59 8.81
N PRO A 203 9.18 -5.71 8.25
CA PRO A 203 8.43 -6.98 8.28
C PRO A 203 8.15 -7.47 9.71
N ASP A 204 9.05 -7.16 10.65
CA ASP A 204 8.92 -7.55 12.06
C ASP A 204 7.93 -6.67 12.85
N ALA A 205 7.50 -5.54 12.29
CA ALA A 205 6.46 -4.68 12.85
C ALA A 205 5.05 -5.21 12.52
N LEU A 206 4.87 -6.52 12.67
CA LEU A 206 3.68 -7.26 12.28
C LEU A 206 2.49 -6.95 13.20
N GLY A 207 1.37 -6.59 12.60
CA GLY A 207 0.05 -6.68 13.21
C GLY A 207 -0.84 -7.68 12.46
N TYR A 208 -1.98 -8.05 13.02
CA TYR A 208 -2.99 -8.85 12.32
C TYR A 208 -4.30 -8.08 12.22
N HIS A 209 -4.82 -7.92 11.01
CA HIS A 209 -6.07 -7.19 10.78
C HIS A 209 -7.28 -8.05 11.12
N LEU A 210 -8.16 -7.57 11.98
CA LEU A 210 -9.44 -8.18 12.37
C LEU A 210 -10.58 -7.79 11.42
N GLU A 211 -10.27 -7.73 10.13
CA GLU A 211 -11.19 -7.27 9.08
C GLU A 211 -12.49 -8.08 9.02
N HIS A 212 -12.46 -9.35 9.39
CA HIS A 212 -13.65 -10.20 9.46
C HIS A 212 -14.69 -9.72 10.48
N GLN A 213 -14.27 -9.02 11.53
CA GLN A 213 -15.15 -8.46 12.56
C GLN A 213 -15.66 -7.08 12.17
N THR A 214 -14.89 -6.31 11.40
CA THR A 214 -15.19 -4.91 11.10
C THR A 214 -15.77 -4.68 9.70
N ALA A 215 -15.41 -5.51 8.73
CA ALA A 215 -15.84 -5.37 7.34
C ALA A 215 -17.25 -5.93 7.11
N THR A 216 -18.11 -5.09 6.53
CA THR A 216 -19.47 -5.46 6.12
C THR A 216 -19.75 -5.01 4.69
N LEU A 217 -20.71 -5.65 4.02
CA LEU A 217 -21.16 -5.22 2.68
C LEU A 217 -21.70 -3.79 2.69
N THR A 218 -22.47 -3.42 3.72
CA THR A 218 -22.96 -2.04 3.89
C THR A 218 -21.80 -1.07 4.07
N GLY A 219 -20.85 -1.40 4.94
CA GLY A 219 -19.63 -0.62 5.15
C GLY A 219 -18.82 -0.46 3.86
N LYS A 220 -18.72 -1.51 3.03
CA LYS A 220 -18.10 -1.44 1.69
C LYS A 220 -18.78 -0.39 0.80
N MET A 221 -20.11 -0.35 0.76
CA MET A 221 -20.83 0.62 -0.07
C MET A 221 -20.57 2.06 0.39
N VAL A 222 -20.60 2.29 1.72
CA VAL A 222 -20.25 3.59 2.31
C VAL A 222 -18.80 3.95 1.98
N ARG A 223 -17.85 3.02 2.12
CA ARG A 223 -16.45 3.24 1.77
C ARG A 223 -16.26 3.58 0.30
N ARG A 224 -16.94 2.87 -0.61
CA ARG A 224 -16.90 3.17 -2.06
C ARG A 224 -17.39 4.58 -2.37
N HIS A 225 -18.43 5.05 -1.68
CA HIS A 225 -18.87 6.43 -1.79
C HIS A 225 -17.77 7.41 -1.35
N GLN A 226 -17.16 7.18 -0.18
CA GLN A 226 -16.07 8.03 0.30
C GLN A 226 -14.85 8.00 -0.65
N GLU A 227 -14.48 6.85 -1.21
CA GLU A 227 -13.41 6.74 -2.20
C GLU A 227 -13.69 7.56 -3.46
N GLY A 228 -14.92 7.57 -3.96
CA GLY A 228 -15.29 8.40 -5.11
C GLY A 228 -15.16 9.90 -4.84
N ARG A 229 -15.62 10.33 -3.66
CA ARG A 229 -15.46 11.72 -3.19
C ARG A 229 -13.97 12.07 -3.09
N SER A 230 -13.18 11.23 -2.46
CA SER A 230 -11.75 11.44 -2.25
C SER A 230 -10.95 11.43 -3.55
N ASP A 231 -11.21 10.51 -4.48
CA ASP A 231 -10.51 10.49 -5.78
C ASP A 231 -10.80 11.76 -6.59
N ALA A 232 -12.02 12.31 -6.53
CA ALA A 232 -12.35 13.57 -7.18
C ALA A 232 -11.61 14.77 -6.55
N LEU A 233 -11.47 14.80 -5.21
CA LEU A 233 -10.67 15.81 -4.51
C LEU A 233 -9.18 15.67 -4.83
N MET A 234 -8.68 14.43 -4.84
CA MET A 234 -7.29 14.10 -5.15
C MET A 234 -6.93 14.52 -6.58
N ALA A 235 -7.81 14.29 -7.55
CA ALA A 235 -7.62 14.76 -8.93
C ALA A 235 -7.58 16.30 -9.03
N ARG A 236 -8.29 17.03 -8.16
CA ARG A 236 -8.25 18.50 -8.10
C ARG A 236 -6.95 19.01 -7.47
N LYS A 237 -6.48 18.38 -6.41
CA LYS A 237 -5.26 18.78 -5.69
C LYS A 237 -3.97 18.36 -6.40
N HIS A 238 -4.00 17.22 -7.07
CA HIS A 238 -2.86 16.59 -7.70
C HIS A 238 -3.22 16.18 -9.14
N PRO A 239 -3.34 17.16 -10.05
CA PRO A 239 -3.75 16.88 -11.43
C PRO A 239 -2.74 16.03 -12.20
N ASP A 240 -1.49 15.97 -11.75
CA ASP A 240 -0.39 15.15 -12.29
C ASP A 240 -0.65 13.64 -12.17
N ILE A 241 -1.28 13.20 -11.08
CA ILE A 241 -1.60 11.79 -10.87
C ILE A 241 -3.00 11.39 -11.35
N GLN A 242 -3.77 12.32 -11.92
CA GLN A 242 -5.19 12.10 -12.19
C GLN A 242 -5.45 10.84 -13.03
N ARG A 243 -4.51 10.47 -13.93
CA ARG A 243 -4.61 9.30 -14.82
C ARG A 243 -4.52 7.96 -14.07
N LEU A 244 -3.92 7.97 -12.89
CA LEU A 244 -3.78 6.81 -12.01
C LEU A 244 -5.02 6.56 -11.16
N LEU A 245 -5.88 7.58 -11.01
CA LEU A 245 -7.09 7.50 -10.19
C LEU A 245 -8.24 6.81 -10.93
N GLU A 246 -9.08 6.08 -10.20
CA GLU A 246 -10.22 5.38 -10.79
C GLU A 246 -11.19 6.35 -11.47
N ILE A 247 -11.29 7.59 -10.96
CA ILE A 247 -12.16 8.64 -11.48
C ILE A 247 -11.83 9.00 -12.93
N HIS A 248 -10.58 8.81 -13.36
CA HIS A 248 -10.17 9.03 -14.74
C HIS A 248 -10.95 8.18 -15.75
N ARG A 249 -11.28 6.94 -15.38
CA ARG A 249 -12.10 6.03 -16.19
C ARG A 249 -13.47 6.63 -16.49
N PHE A 250 -13.95 7.47 -15.57
CA PHE A 250 -15.23 8.14 -15.62
C PHE A 250 -15.13 9.62 -15.98
N ALA A 251 -13.96 10.16 -16.30
CA ALA A 251 -13.78 11.55 -16.73
C ALA A 251 -13.95 11.74 -18.26
N GLY A 252 -14.13 12.99 -18.71
CA GLY A 252 -14.13 13.38 -20.13
C GLY A 252 -15.45 13.17 -20.92
N LYS A 253 -15.59 13.65 -22.16
CA LYS A 253 -16.88 13.67 -22.88
C LYS A 253 -17.27 12.40 -23.65
N LYS A 254 -16.36 11.44 -23.83
CA LYS A 254 -16.55 10.34 -24.79
C LYS A 254 -17.40 9.19 -24.23
N GLY A 255 -18.52 8.88 -24.88
CA GLY A 255 -19.33 7.67 -24.71
C GLY A 255 -20.70 7.86 -24.03
N ARG A 256 -21.78 7.42 -24.69
CA ARG A 256 -23.17 7.49 -24.17
C ARG A 256 -23.31 6.82 -22.79
N LYS A 257 -22.62 5.70 -22.56
CA LYS A 257 -22.62 4.97 -21.29
C LYS A 257 -22.08 5.82 -20.13
N LYS A 258 -20.96 6.52 -20.30
CA LYS A 258 -20.37 7.37 -19.25
C LYS A 258 -21.29 8.54 -18.92
N ARG A 259 -21.89 9.16 -19.94
CA ARG A 259 -22.90 10.22 -19.75
C ARG A 259 -24.09 9.74 -18.93
N LEU A 260 -24.62 8.56 -19.25
CA LEU A 260 -25.73 7.97 -18.50
C LEU A 260 -25.34 7.67 -17.04
N GLN A 261 -24.18 7.06 -16.82
CA GLN A 261 -23.68 6.76 -15.48
C GLN A 261 -23.54 8.01 -14.60
N ARG A 262 -23.00 9.10 -15.16
CA ARG A 262 -22.89 10.38 -14.45
C ARG A 262 -24.24 11.03 -14.21
N ALA A 263 -25.13 11.00 -15.21
CA ALA A 263 -26.48 11.54 -15.06
C ALA A 263 -27.26 10.78 -13.96
N MET A 264 -27.14 9.45 -13.91
CA MET A 264 -27.71 8.64 -12.84
C MET A 264 -27.13 9.01 -11.46
N ALA A 265 -25.81 9.22 -11.40
CA ALA A 265 -25.12 9.58 -10.16
C ALA A 265 -25.30 11.05 -9.74
N THR A 266 -25.81 11.95 -10.59
CA THR A 266 -26.00 13.37 -10.26
C THR A 266 -27.47 13.72 -10.11
N ARG A 267 -28.29 13.35 -11.10
CA ARG A 267 -29.70 13.77 -11.23
C ARG A 267 -30.70 12.74 -10.71
N ALA A 268 -30.41 11.45 -10.84
CA ALA A 268 -31.32 10.37 -10.43
C ALA A 268 -31.02 9.83 -9.02
N GLY A 269 -30.13 10.49 -8.26
CA GLY A 269 -29.68 10.02 -6.96
C GLY A 269 -30.82 9.78 -5.96
N SER A 270 -31.77 10.71 -5.87
CA SER A 270 -32.92 10.61 -4.96
C SER A 270 -33.79 9.37 -5.19
N VAL A 271 -33.81 8.84 -6.41
CA VAL A 271 -34.59 7.64 -6.79
C VAL A 271 -33.76 6.37 -6.63
N LEU A 272 -32.47 6.42 -6.97
CA LEU A 272 -31.60 5.24 -6.98
C LEU A 272 -30.97 4.94 -5.60
N ASP A 273 -30.75 5.96 -4.76
CA ASP A 273 -30.13 5.78 -3.43
C ASP A 273 -30.93 4.81 -2.53
N PRO A 274 -32.28 4.89 -2.44
CA PRO A 274 -33.07 3.91 -1.68
C PRO A 274 -32.91 2.48 -2.20
N LEU A 275 -32.85 2.29 -3.53
CA LEU A 275 -32.68 0.96 -4.15
C LEU A 275 -31.30 0.38 -3.84
N VAL A 276 -30.26 1.23 -3.87
CA VAL A 276 -28.89 0.83 -3.60
C VAL A 276 -28.67 0.47 -2.13
N LYS A 277 -29.42 1.09 -1.20
CA LYS A 277 -29.43 0.71 0.23
C LYS A 277 -29.92 -0.73 0.45
N ALA A 278 -30.78 -1.26 -0.41
CA ALA A 278 -31.20 -2.66 -0.37
C ALA A 278 -30.16 -3.63 -0.99
N GLY A 279 -29.15 -3.10 -1.69
CA GLY A 279 -28.13 -3.86 -2.41
C GLY A 279 -27.40 -4.91 -1.57
N PRO A 280 -26.91 -4.61 -0.34
CA PRO A 280 -26.27 -5.61 0.51
C PRO A 280 -27.15 -6.83 0.81
N ARG A 281 -28.46 -6.63 1.03
CA ARG A 281 -29.41 -7.74 1.27
C ARG A 281 -29.57 -8.59 0.01
N LEU A 282 -29.70 -7.95 -1.15
CA LEU A 282 -29.75 -8.66 -2.44
C LEU A 282 -28.49 -9.48 -2.68
N LEU A 283 -27.30 -8.93 -2.42
CA LEU A 283 -26.04 -9.66 -2.54
C LEU A 283 -26.00 -10.91 -1.65
N GLN A 284 -26.44 -10.80 -0.39
CA GLN A 284 -26.55 -11.95 0.51
C GLN A 284 -27.53 -13.02 -0.02
N MET A 285 -28.67 -12.60 -0.58
CA MET A 285 -29.64 -13.54 -1.19
C MET A 285 -29.05 -14.25 -2.41
N LEU A 286 -28.38 -13.52 -3.30
CA LEU A 286 -27.73 -14.08 -4.48
C LEU A 286 -26.61 -15.06 -4.13
N GLU A 287 -25.86 -14.77 -3.07
CA GLU A 287 -24.83 -15.66 -2.54
C GLU A 287 -25.42 -16.95 -1.98
N LYS A 288 -26.47 -16.86 -1.15
CA LYS A 288 -27.20 -18.03 -0.62
C LYS A 288 -27.81 -18.90 -1.73
N ALA A 289 -28.27 -18.27 -2.80
CA ALA A 289 -28.81 -18.95 -3.98
C ALA A 289 -27.72 -19.52 -4.92
N GLY A 290 -26.43 -19.31 -4.63
CA GLY A 290 -25.33 -19.78 -5.48
C GLY A 290 -25.20 -19.05 -6.83
N LEU A 291 -25.89 -17.92 -7.02
CA LEU A 291 -25.95 -17.17 -8.29
C LEU A 291 -24.71 -16.26 -8.48
N ARG A 292 -23.53 -16.87 -8.55
CA ARG A 292 -22.22 -16.19 -8.49
C ARG A 292 -22.03 -15.11 -9.56
N ARG A 293 -22.33 -15.42 -10.83
CA ARG A 293 -22.18 -14.44 -11.93
C ARG A 293 -23.08 -13.22 -11.76
N LEU A 294 -24.29 -13.43 -11.23
CA LEU A 294 -25.24 -12.35 -10.97
C LEU A 294 -24.80 -11.54 -9.76
N TYR A 295 -24.35 -12.18 -8.68
CA TYR A 295 -23.73 -11.52 -7.53
C TYR A 295 -22.63 -10.56 -7.97
N GLU A 296 -21.64 -11.05 -8.74
CA GLU A 296 -20.49 -10.24 -9.19
C GLU A 296 -20.90 -9.08 -10.08
N LYS A 297 -21.92 -9.28 -10.92
CA LYS A 297 -22.49 -8.22 -11.76
C LYS A 297 -23.16 -7.16 -10.90
N VAL A 298 -24.02 -7.54 -9.96
CA VAL A 298 -24.76 -6.62 -9.07
C VAL A 298 -23.77 -5.86 -8.18
N GLU A 299 -22.83 -6.55 -7.55
CA GLU A 299 -21.81 -5.94 -6.69
C GLU A 299 -21.00 -4.88 -7.45
N ARG A 300 -20.59 -5.18 -8.69
CA ARG A 300 -19.87 -4.23 -9.54
C ARG A 300 -20.70 -2.98 -9.87
N GLN A 301 -22.00 -3.14 -10.12
CA GLN A 301 -22.88 -1.99 -10.37
C GLN A 301 -23.09 -1.15 -9.11
N LEU A 302 -23.33 -1.79 -7.96
CA LEU A 302 -23.46 -1.10 -6.68
C LEU A 302 -22.18 -0.34 -6.31
N ASN A 303 -21.01 -0.98 -6.44
CA ASN A 303 -19.72 -0.34 -6.17
C ASN A 303 -19.45 0.84 -7.11
N GLY A 304 -19.74 0.66 -8.41
CA GLY A 304 -19.57 1.71 -9.40
C GLY A 304 -20.53 2.89 -9.18
N TYR A 305 -21.78 2.61 -8.82
CA TYR A 305 -22.76 3.65 -8.50
C TYR A 305 -22.37 4.44 -7.25
N ASN A 306 -22.08 3.77 -6.13
CA ASN A 306 -21.71 4.46 -4.89
C ASN A 306 -20.46 5.32 -5.09
N TYR A 307 -19.45 4.81 -5.78
CA TYR A 307 -18.27 5.58 -6.15
C TYR A 307 -18.62 6.83 -6.97
N LEU A 308 -19.44 6.68 -8.02
CA LEU A 308 -19.84 7.83 -8.83
C LEU A 308 -20.69 8.84 -8.06
N ARG A 309 -21.52 8.39 -7.11
CA ARG A 309 -22.30 9.29 -6.22
C ARG A 309 -21.37 10.16 -5.38
N GLY A 310 -20.37 9.58 -4.73
CA GLY A 310 -19.42 10.36 -3.94
C GLY A 310 -18.59 11.31 -4.80
N ALA A 311 -18.17 10.89 -5.99
CA ALA A 311 -17.47 11.77 -6.92
C ALA A 311 -18.35 12.94 -7.41
N ALA A 312 -19.65 12.70 -7.61
CA ALA A 312 -20.62 13.72 -8.01
C ALA A 312 -20.79 14.82 -6.95
N GLU A 313 -20.63 14.53 -5.66
CA GLU A 313 -20.69 15.55 -4.60
C GLU A 313 -19.58 16.59 -4.74
N VAL A 314 -18.45 16.19 -5.31
CA VAL A 314 -17.29 17.07 -5.52
C VAL A 314 -17.36 17.74 -6.87
N LEU A 315 -17.63 16.97 -7.93
CA LEU A 315 -17.57 17.42 -9.33
C LEU A 315 -18.87 18.08 -9.81
N GLY A 316 -20.00 17.82 -9.17
CA GLY A 316 -21.31 18.25 -9.64
C GLY A 316 -21.63 17.72 -11.03
N GLU A 317 -22.07 18.60 -11.94
CA GLU A 317 -22.37 18.25 -13.33
C GLU A 317 -21.13 18.27 -14.25
N ASP A 318 -20.04 18.94 -13.85
CA ASP A 318 -18.82 19.03 -14.67
C ASP A 318 -17.78 18.00 -14.28
N TRP A 319 -17.74 16.91 -15.05
CA TRP A 319 -16.82 15.79 -14.88
C TRP A 319 -15.50 15.99 -15.65
N ARG A 320 -15.14 17.24 -15.95
CA ARG A 320 -13.80 17.58 -16.40
C ARG A 320 -12.87 17.60 -15.19
N LEU A 321 -11.80 16.81 -15.29
CA LEU A 321 -10.72 16.85 -14.32
C LEU A 321 -9.73 17.95 -14.74
N PRO A 322 -9.10 18.64 -13.79
CA PRO A 322 -8.11 19.65 -14.12
C PRO A 322 -6.95 19.01 -14.89
N THR A 323 -6.51 19.67 -15.94
CA THR A 323 -5.27 19.30 -16.63
C THR A 323 -4.10 19.65 -15.73
N ASP A 324 -3.07 18.82 -15.73
CA ASP A 324 -1.83 19.13 -15.03
C ASP A 324 -1.15 20.33 -15.72
N PRO A 325 -1.05 21.49 -15.07
CA PRO A 325 -0.38 22.66 -15.64
C PRO A 325 1.14 22.46 -15.70
N THR A 326 1.67 21.51 -14.92
CA THR A 326 3.08 21.10 -14.87
C THR A 326 3.35 19.82 -15.65
N ALA A 327 2.40 19.37 -16.49
CA ALA A 327 2.67 18.40 -17.55
C ALA A 327 3.52 19.08 -18.64
N SER A 328 4.65 19.63 -18.23
CA SER A 328 5.75 20.01 -19.10
C SER A 328 6.27 18.73 -19.74
N THR A 329 6.66 18.84 -20.99
CA THR A 329 7.52 17.89 -21.70
C THR A 329 8.95 17.93 -21.15
N ASP A 330 9.15 18.23 -19.87
CA ASP A 330 10.47 18.25 -19.25
C ASP A 330 11.04 16.84 -19.43
N GLU A 331 12.11 16.76 -20.21
CA GLU A 331 12.87 15.54 -20.38
C GLU A 331 13.26 15.05 -18.99
N ILE A 332 12.71 13.89 -18.59
CA ILE A 332 13.10 13.25 -17.34
C ILE A 332 14.61 13.00 -17.46
N ASP A 333 15.40 13.58 -16.58
CA ASP A 333 16.84 13.32 -16.52
C ASP A 333 17.05 11.82 -16.27
N VAL A 334 17.56 11.12 -17.28
CA VAL A 334 17.82 9.69 -17.23
C VAL A 334 19.28 9.49 -16.83
N LEU A 335 19.49 9.05 -15.59
CA LEU A 335 20.83 8.75 -15.11
C LEU A 335 21.38 7.50 -15.79
N GLU A 336 22.48 7.60 -16.51
CA GLU A 336 23.20 6.41 -17.00
C GLU A 336 24.07 5.82 -15.88
N ILE A 337 23.96 4.51 -15.68
CA ILE A 337 24.70 3.75 -14.68
C ILE A 337 25.42 2.60 -15.38
N ASN A 338 26.75 2.62 -15.31
CA ASN A 338 27.59 1.60 -15.92
C ASN A 338 28.08 0.58 -14.87
N LEU A 339 27.66 -0.68 -15.04
CA LEU A 339 28.01 -1.79 -14.15
C LEU A 339 29.48 -2.22 -14.24
N ASP A 340 30.23 -1.82 -15.28
CA ASP A 340 31.69 -2.06 -15.37
C ASP A 340 32.44 -1.37 -14.22
N GLN A 341 31.86 -0.32 -13.63
CA GLN A 341 32.41 0.39 -12.48
C GLN A 341 32.20 -0.36 -11.16
N GLY A 342 31.51 -1.50 -11.20
CA GLY A 342 31.16 -2.30 -10.03
C GLY A 342 29.75 -2.03 -9.51
N LEU A 343 29.17 -3.05 -8.89
CA LEU A 343 27.79 -3.02 -8.40
C LEU A 343 27.64 -2.07 -7.21
N GLU A 344 28.64 -2.00 -6.35
CA GLU A 344 28.68 -1.10 -5.19
C GLU A 344 28.74 0.37 -5.61
N ALA A 345 29.49 0.68 -6.68
CA ALA A 345 29.55 2.03 -7.25
C ALA A 345 28.19 2.43 -7.86
N ALA A 346 27.56 1.53 -8.60
CA ALA A 346 26.23 1.73 -9.16
C ALA A 346 25.16 1.95 -8.06
N GLU A 347 25.23 1.20 -6.96
CA GLU A 347 24.37 1.39 -5.79
C GLU A 347 24.62 2.74 -5.11
N ALA A 348 25.87 3.13 -4.91
CA ALA A 348 26.22 4.43 -4.34
C ALA A 348 25.67 5.59 -5.19
N MET A 349 25.81 5.52 -6.52
CA MET A 349 25.23 6.53 -7.44
C MET A 349 23.71 6.63 -7.31
N LEU A 350 23.00 5.50 -7.21
CA LEU A 350 21.54 5.51 -7.03
C LEU A 350 21.12 6.07 -5.66
N ALA A 351 21.85 5.73 -4.59
CA ALA A 351 21.59 6.23 -3.25
C ALA A 351 21.79 7.75 -3.16
N GLU A 352 22.83 8.27 -3.82
CA GLU A 352 23.15 9.70 -3.83
C GLU A 352 22.20 10.50 -4.72
N ARG A 353 22.02 10.07 -5.97
CA ARG A 353 21.30 10.84 -7.00
C ARG A 353 19.80 10.66 -6.95
N ARG A 354 19.31 9.54 -6.40
CA ARG A 354 17.89 9.19 -6.28
C ARG A 354 17.09 9.55 -7.54
N PRO A 355 17.48 9.04 -8.73
CA PRO A 355 16.91 9.51 -9.99
C PRO A 355 15.47 9.00 -10.19
N LEU A 356 14.67 9.74 -10.94
CA LEU A 356 13.34 9.29 -11.36
C LEU A 356 13.41 8.19 -12.43
N ALA A 357 14.43 8.22 -13.29
CA ALA A 357 14.70 7.19 -14.27
C ALA A 357 16.20 6.93 -14.39
N ALA A 358 16.59 5.69 -14.68
CA ALA A 358 17.99 5.35 -14.93
C ALA A 358 18.13 4.35 -16.07
N ARG A 359 19.17 4.48 -16.87
CA ARG A 359 19.57 3.51 -17.90
C ARG A 359 20.74 2.69 -17.36
N ILE A 360 20.59 1.37 -17.36
CA ILE A 360 21.62 0.46 -16.86
C ILE A 360 22.37 -0.13 -18.06
N VAL A 361 23.69 0.04 -18.07
CA VAL A 361 24.60 -0.49 -19.10
C VAL A 361 25.73 -1.30 -18.44
N ASN A 362 26.34 -2.22 -19.19
CA ASN A 362 27.56 -2.92 -18.80
C ASN A 362 28.59 -2.69 -19.92
N GLY A 363 29.48 -1.71 -19.71
CA GLY A 363 30.33 -1.19 -20.77
C GLY A 363 29.50 -0.51 -21.85
N THR A 364 29.53 -1.06 -23.07
CA THR A 364 28.71 -0.60 -24.19
C THR A 364 27.39 -1.36 -24.35
N VAL A 365 27.15 -2.40 -23.55
CA VAL A 365 26.00 -3.28 -23.69
C VAL A 365 24.83 -2.76 -22.83
N PRO A 366 23.66 -2.46 -23.42
CA PRO A 366 22.49 -2.07 -22.65
C PRO A 366 21.93 -3.26 -21.88
N VAL A 367 21.67 -3.08 -20.59
CA VAL A 367 21.02 -4.09 -19.72
C VAL A 367 19.52 -3.85 -19.65
N GLY A 368 19.11 -2.58 -19.52
CA GLY A 368 17.71 -2.17 -19.53
C GLY A 368 17.46 -0.84 -18.81
N ASP A 369 16.22 -0.38 -18.85
CA ASP A 369 15.82 0.91 -18.28
C ASP A 369 14.99 0.73 -16.98
N MET A 370 15.38 1.47 -15.95
CA MET A 370 14.63 1.68 -14.72
C MET A 370 13.72 2.90 -14.93
N CYS A 371 12.52 2.67 -15.47
CA CYS A 371 11.61 3.74 -15.88
C CYS A 371 10.99 4.49 -14.70
N HIS A 372 10.71 5.79 -14.89
CA HIS A 372 9.92 6.58 -13.96
C HIS A 372 8.48 6.06 -13.85
N GLN A 373 8.00 5.93 -12.62
CA GLN A 373 6.61 5.61 -12.33
C GLN A 373 5.97 6.80 -11.61
N ILE A 374 4.97 7.42 -12.24
CA ILE A 374 4.26 8.55 -11.65
C ILE A 374 3.65 8.13 -10.31
N GLY A 375 3.86 8.94 -9.28
CA GLY A 375 3.36 8.65 -7.93
C GLY A 375 4.12 7.53 -7.20
N ALA A 376 5.26 7.08 -7.72
CA ALA A 376 6.18 6.21 -7.02
C ALA A 376 7.42 6.98 -6.55
N GLU A 377 8.08 6.45 -5.53
CA GLU A 377 9.34 7.01 -5.06
C GLU A 377 10.45 6.92 -6.13
N PRO A 378 11.45 7.81 -6.09
CA PRO A 378 12.62 7.70 -6.94
C PRO A 378 13.40 6.39 -6.72
N TRP A 379 14.22 6.01 -7.70
CA TRP A 379 15.09 4.85 -7.60
C TRP A 379 16.15 5.05 -6.49
N ASP A 380 16.65 3.93 -5.97
CA ASP A 380 17.51 3.84 -4.78
C ASP A 380 18.43 2.63 -4.98
N ALA A 381 19.56 2.60 -4.28
CA ALA A 381 20.48 1.46 -4.23
C ALA A 381 19.74 0.14 -4.02
N ARG A 382 18.80 0.10 -3.06
CA ARG A 382 18.03 -1.10 -2.71
C ARG A 382 17.21 -1.70 -3.87
N HIS A 383 16.98 -0.93 -4.93
CA HIS A 383 16.19 -1.37 -6.07
C HIS A 383 17.05 -2.09 -7.13
N LEU A 384 18.36 -1.82 -7.19
CA LEU A 384 19.22 -2.25 -8.29
C LEU A 384 19.34 -3.78 -8.37
N ARG A 385 19.80 -4.44 -7.31
CA ARG A 385 20.00 -5.91 -7.34
C ARG A 385 18.70 -6.67 -7.59
N PRO A 386 17.58 -6.36 -6.93
CA PRO A 386 16.31 -7.01 -7.23
C PRO A 386 15.80 -6.73 -8.64
N TRP A 387 16.06 -5.53 -9.18
CA TRP A 387 15.73 -5.21 -10.57
C TRP A 387 16.57 -6.02 -11.55
N LEU A 388 17.90 -6.10 -11.37
CA LEU A 388 18.80 -6.90 -12.20
C LEU A 388 18.39 -8.38 -12.20
N ASN A 389 18.05 -8.93 -11.04
CA ASN A 389 17.59 -10.31 -10.93
C ASN A 389 16.32 -10.57 -11.75
N ARG A 390 15.38 -9.60 -11.81
CA ARG A 390 14.18 -9.70 -12.66
C ARG A 390 14.54 -9.64 -14.15
N GLN A 391 15.47 -8.77 -14.55
CA GLN A 391 15.91 -8.67 -15.95
C GLN A 391 16.58 -9.97 -16.43
N ALA A 392 17.42 -10.58 -15.59
CA ALA A 392 18.04 -11.86 -15.91
C ALA A 392 16.98 -12.94 -16.20
N ILE A 393 15.96 -13.08 -15.35
CA ILE A 393 14.88 -14.06 -15.56
C ILE A 393 14.19 -13.84 -16.91
N HIS A 394 13.89 -12.59 -17.28
CA HIS A 394 13.26 -12.29 -18.57
C HIS A 394 14.17 -12.54 -19.78
N GLY A 395 15.48 -12.35 -19.64
CA GLY A 395 16.47 -12.65 -20.68
C GLY A 395 16.71 -14.15 -20.91
N TYR A 396 16.60 -14.98 -19.87
CA TYR A 396 16.82 -16.44 -19.97
C TYR A 396 15.58 -17.24 -20.37
N LEU A 397 14.39 -16.68 -20.17
CA LEU A 397 13.13 -17.35 -20.45
C LEU A 397 12.97 -17.77 -21.94
N PRO A 398 13.36 -16.96 -22.94
CA PRO A 398 13.34 -17.37 -24.34
C PRO A 398 14.33 -18.49 -24.67
N VAL A 399 15.50 -18.51 -24.02
CA VAL A 399 16.53 -19.56 -24.20
C VAL A 399 16.04 -20.90 -23.66
N ALA A 400 15.49 -20.90 -22.44
CA ALA A 400 14.88 -22.08 -21.84
C ALA A 400 13.67 -22.60 -22.64
N LEU A 401 12.89 -21.70 -23.26
CA LEU A 401 11.79 -22.05 -24.17
C LEU A 401 12.29 -22.66 -25.49
N ALA A 402 13.38 -22.13 -26.06
CA ALA A 402 13.99 -22.66 -27.27
C ALA A 402 14.57 -24.06 -27.06
N GLU A 403 15.27 -24.29 -25.94
CA GLU A 403 15.75 -25.62 -25.53
C GLU A 403 14.59 -26.60 -25.31
N TRP A 404 13.53 -26.19 -24.61
CA TRP A 404 12.36 -27.04 -24.36
C TRP A 404 11.63 -27.45 -25.65
N GLN A 405 11.66 -26.59 -26.68
CA GLN A 405 11.07 -26.86 -28.00
C GLN A 405 12.01 -27.63 -28.94
N GLY A 406 13.21 -28.01 -28.49
CA GLY A 406 14.21 -28.72 -29.30
C GLY A 406 14.75 -27.88 -30.47
N GLN A 407 14.68 -26.55 -30.36
CA GLN A 407 15.19 -25.63 -31.38
C GLN A 407 16.69 -25.37 -31.12
N PRO A 408 17.55 -25.33 -32.16
CA PRO A 408 18.95 -24.99 -31.99
C PRO A 408 19.10 -23.55 -31.47
N ILE A 409 19.85 -23.37 -30.38
CA ILE A 409 20.10 -22.08 -29.77
C ILE A 409 21.06 -21.30 -30.65
N ASN A 410 20.53 -20.43 -31.50
CA ASN A 410 21.35 -19.58 -32.34
C ASN A 410 20.70 -18.21 -32.52
N VAL A 411 20.58 -17.41 -31.46
CA VAL A 411 20.19 -15.99 -31.59
C VAL A 411 20.73 -15.11 -30.45
N PRO A 412 21.30 -13.92 -30.75
CA PRO A 412 21.35 -12.79 -29.82
C PRO A 412 19.92 -12.22 -29.67
N LEU A 413 19.26 -12.51 -28.54
CA LEU A 413 17.82 -12.28 -28.39
C LEU A 413 17.44 -10.80 -28.21
N GLN A 414 16.70 -10.26 -29.18
CA GLN A 414 15.78 -9.14 -28.97
C GLN A 414 14.46 -9.68 -28.40
N LEU A 415 14.00 -9.07 -27.30
CA LEU A 415 12.87 -9.50 -26.45
C LEU A 415 11.46 -9.32 -27.06
N SER A 416 11.32 -9.01 -28.35
CA SER A 416 10.03 -8.64 -28.95
C SER A 416 9.07 -9.81 -29.25
N ASP A 417 9.54 -11.07 -29.20
CA ASP A 417 8.89 -12.14 -29.99
C ASP A 417 8.11 -13.21 -29.21
N PHE A 418 7.93 -13.12 -27.88
CA PHE A 418 7.25 -14.19 -27.11
C PHE A 418 5.97 -13.76 -26.37
N THR A 419 4.89 -14.55 -26.50
CA THR A 419 3.59 -14.34 -25.82
C THR A 419 3.35 -15.24 -24.60
N LEU A 420 2.64 -14.70 -23.60
CA LEU A 420 2.35 -15.22 -22.25
C LEU A 420 1.79 -16.66 -22.09
N ASN A 421 1.32 -17.32 -23.14
CA ASN A 421 0.62 -18.62 -23.01
C ASN A 421 1.54 -19.83 -22.78
N THR A 422 2.84 -19.70 -23.05
CA THR A 422 3.81 -20.81 -22.98
C THR A 422 4.31 -21.11 -21.56
N LEU A 423 3.91 -20.32 -20.55
CA LEU A 423 4.55 -20.26 -19.22
C LEU A 423 3.86 -21.09 -18.10
N ASN A 424 2.86 -21.92 -18.40
CA ASN A 424 2.00 -22.55 -17.37
C ASN A 424 2.06 -24.11 -17.30
N ASN A 425 3.15 -24.77 -17.69
CA ASN A 425 3.25 -26.25 -17.62
C ASN A 425 3.89 -26.75 -16.29
N PRO A 426 3.22 -27.60 -15.46
CA PRO A 426 3.74 -28.03 -14.15
C PRO A 426 4.92 -29.02 -14.16
N SER A 427 5.06 -29.88 -15.17
CA SER A 427 6.18 -30.85 -15.25
C SER A 427 7.52 -30.20 -15.58
N PHE A 428 7.49 -28.98 -16.14
CA PHE A 428 8.63 -28.10 -16.39
C PHE A 428 9.28 -27.60 -15.08
N HIS A 429 8.50 -27.43 -14.00
CA HIS A 429 9.01 -26.86 -12.74
C HIS A 429 9.90 -27.80 -11.92
N ALA A 430 9.65 -29.11 -11.92
CA ALA A 430 10.33 -30.05 -11.01
C ALA A 430 11.78 -30.37 -11.44
N HIS A 431 12.02 -30.52 -12.75
CA HIS A 431 13.36 -30.83 -13.28
C HIS A 431 14.30 -29.61 -13.27
N MET A 432 13.74 -28.39 -13.36
CA MET A 432 14.48 -27.12 -13.34
C MET A 432 15.10 -26.79 -11.96
N VAL A 433 14.41 -27.13 -10.86
CA VAL A 433 14.90 -26.79 -9.50
C VAL A 433 16.15 -27.59 -9.14
N GLU A 434 16.23 -28.85 -9.55
CA GLU A 434 17.30 -29.78 -9.17
C GLU A 434 18.63 -29.42 -9.86
N GLN A 435 18.61 -29.06 -11.14
CA GLN A 435 19.80 -28.59 -11.86
C GLN A 435 20.22 -27.16 -11.45
N HIS A 436 19.26 -26.33 -11.05
CA HIS A 436 19.51 -24.95 -10.61
C HIS A 436 20.19 -24.89 -9.23
N VAL A 437 19.85 -25.79 -8.30
CA VAL A 437 20.55 -25.90 -7.00
C VAL A 437 22.02 -26.28 -7.19
N GLN A 438 22.33 -27.19 -8.12
CA GLN A 438 23.70 -27.61 -8.39
C GLN A 438 24.55 -26.49 -9.02
N TRP A 439 23.98 -25.72 -9.95
CA TRP A 439 24.69 -24.59 -10.58
C TRP A 439 24.89 -23.39 -9.65
N MET A 440 23.89 -23.04 -8.83
CA MET A 440 24.04 -21.99 -7.80
C MET A 440 25.04 -22.39 -6.72
N GLN A 441 25.09 -23.66 -6.29
CA GLN A 441 26.10 -24.15 -5.34
C GLN A 441 27.53 -24.07 -5.91
N ALA A 442 27.71 -24.22 -7.22
CA ALA A 442 29.01 -24.07 -7.88
C ALA A 442 29.46 -22.59 -7.96
N LYS A 443 28.55 -21.66 -8.29
CA LYS A 443 28.82 -20.21 -8.34
C LYS A 443 28.98 -19.58 -6.95
N LEU A 444 28.23 -20.03 -5.94
CA LEU A 444 28.40 -19.58 -4.55
C LEU A 444 29.71 -20.09 -3.93
N ARG A 445 30.17 -21.31 -4.27
CA ARG A 445 31.51 -21.77 -3.88
C ARG A 445 32.62 -20.93 -4.52
N SER A 446 32.48 -20.51 -5.78
CA SER A 446 33.51 -19.64 -6.39
C SER A 446 33.50 -18.22 -5.81
N ALA A 447 32.34 -17.70 -5.41
CA ALA A 447 32.22 -16.37 -4.81
C ALA A 447 32.62 -16.32 -3.31
N LEU A 448 32.54 -17.43 -2.58
CA LEU A 448 32.91 -17.50 -1.16
C LEU A 448 34.39 -17.88 -0.92
N TYR A 449 35.08 -18.48 -1.89
CA TYR A 449 36.49 -18.87 -1.76
C TYR A 449 37.50 -17.82 -2.27
N ASP A 450 37.06 -16.74 -2.92
CA ASP A 450 37.94 -15.65 -3.38
C ASP A 450 38.28 -14.61 -2.27
N ASN A 451 37.85 -14.85 -1.02
CA ASN A 451 38.07 -13.95 0.11
C ASN A 451 39.04 -14.49 1.18
N THR A 452 39.79 -15.57 0.89
CA THR A 452 40.82 -16.11 1.81
C THR A 452 42.24 -16.19 1.23
N SER A 453 42.51 -15.54 0.09
CA SER A 453 43.86 -15.47 -0.50
C SER A 453 44.44 -14.05 -0.58
N LYS A 454 44.18 -13.22 0.44
CA LYS A 454 45.01 -12.04 0.75
C LYS A 454 45.18 -11.88 2.27
N SER A 455 46.04 -12.73 2.84
CA SER A 455 47.01 -12.40 3.89
C SER A 455 48.05 -13.51 3.96
#